data_AF-A0A098YP02-F1
#
_entry.id   AF-A0A098YP02-F1
#
_cell.length_a   1.000
_cell.length_b   1.000
_cell.length_c   1.000
_cell.angle_alpha   90.00
_cell.angle_beta   90.00
_cell.angle_gamma   90.00
#
_symmetry.space_group_name_H-M   'P 1'
#
loop_
_entity.id
_entity.type
_entity.pdbx_description
1 polymer ?
#
loop_
_entity_poly.entity_id
_entity_poly.type
_entity_poly.pdbx_seq_one_letter_code
_entity_poly.pdbx_strand_id
1 'polypeptide(L)'
;IPTLLTDSRVETLLKAGRTDHLHYFLGNKRTFEELWQSYKIAVRNGYEIADISLWSDYVDTLRRLGKDIHNPKYLCPTDLKGEHDRRHEELLRLREREEIEQKQKKAMEDEKRFKELKSKFFGIHFTDGTIQVHVLESVREHLEEGATMHHCVFSNEYYLKEDSLIL
;
A
#
# COMPACT_ATOMS: atom_id res chain seq x y z
N ILE A 1 31.51 3.81 13.27
CA ILE A 1 31.93 3.11 14.51
C ILE A 1 31.45 3.80 15.82
N PRO A 2 31.27 5.13 15.95
CA PRO A 2 30.87 5.74 17.25
C PRO A 2 29.51 5.28 17.81
N THR A 3 28.57 4.91 16.94
CA THR A 3 27.21 4.48 17.33
C THR A 3 27.14 3.10 17.98
N LEU A 4 28.16 2.26 17.81
CA LEU A 4 28.22 0.92 18.42
C LEU A 4 28.41 0.99 19.94
N LEU A 5 29.03 2.06 20.46
CA LEU A 5 29.46 2.17 21.86
C LEU A 5 28.48 2.93 22.75
N THR A 6 27.42 3.53 22.18
CA THR A 6 26.45 4.35 22.93
C THR A 6 25.06 3.73 23.02
N ASP A 7 24.78 2.69 22.23
CA ASP A 7 23.46 2.06 22.19
C ASP A 7 23.43 0.72 22.94
N SER A 8 22.78 0.71 24.10
CA SER A 8 22.61 -0.49 24.93
C SER A 8 21.91 -1.65 24.21
N ARG A 9 21.14 -1.37 23.15
CA ARG A 9 20.49 -2.39 22.32
C ARG A 9 21.50 -3.17 21.49
N VAL A 10 22.53 -2.49 21.00
CA VAL A 10 23.63 -3.11 20.23
C VAL A 10 24.44 -4.05 21.12
N GLU A 11 24.75 -3.62 22.34
CA GLU A 11 25.39 -4.45 23.35
C GLU A 11 24.56 -5.71 23.66
N THR A 12 23.24 -5.56 23.78
CA THR A 12 22.32 -6.68 24.02
C THR A 12 22.40 -7.74 22.91
N LEU A 13 22.38 -7.31 21.64
CA LEU A 13 22.47 -8.23 20.50
C LEU A 13 23.83 -8.93 20.42
N LEU A 14 24.93 -8.21 20.69
CA LEU A 14 26.27 -8.77 20.73
C LEU A 14 26.41 -9.84 21.83
N LYS A 15 25.97 -9.52 23.05
CA LYS A 15 26.00 -10.47 24.18
C LYS A 15 25.13 -11.71 23.95
N ALA A 16 24.04 -11.56 23.20
CA ALA A 16 23.18 -12.67 22.81
C ALA A 16 23.71 -13.46 21.59
N GLY A 17 24.85 -13.08 21.01
CA GLY A 17 25.43 -13.74 19.83
C GLY A 17 24.60 -13.57 18.54
N ARG A 18 23.67 -12.61 18.49
CA ARG A 18 22.77 -12.38 17.34
C ARG A 18 23.41 -11.43 16.33
N THR A 19 24.53 -11.84 15.74
CA THR A 19 25.32 -11.02 14.80
C THR A 19 24.54 -10.61 13.55
N ASP A 20 23.72 -11.52 13.01
CA ASP A 20 22.96 -11.28 11.79
C ASP A 20 21.84 -10.24 12.01
N HIS A 21 21.19 -10.31 13.16
CA HIS A 21 20.17 -9.34 13.57
C HIS A 21 20.79 -7.96 13.79
N LEU A 22 21.96 -7.93 14.42
CA LEU A 22 22.71 -6.70 14.61
C LEU A 22 23.09 -6.06 13.26
N HIS A 23 23.62 -6.84 12.33
CA HIS A 23 24.00 -6.34 11.00
C HIS A 23 22.79 -5.72 10.29
N TYR A 24 21.64 -6.40 10.30
CA TYR A 24 20.39 -5.88 9.72
C TYR A 24 19.96 -4.56 10.37
N PHE A 25 19.93 -4.48 11.70
CA PHE A 25 19.47 -3.28 12.42
C PHE A 25 20.44 -2.10 12.30
N LEU A 26 21.75 -2.34 12.15
CA LEU A 26 22.73 -1.28 11.88
C LEU A 26 22.51 -0.65 10.50
N GLY A 27 22.10 -1.45 9.50
CA GLY A 27 21.68 -0.96 8.19
C GLY A 27 20.32 -0.25 8.20
N ASN A 28 19.42 -0.64 9.11
CA ASN A 28 18.03 -0.17 9.17
C ASN A 28 17.68 0.46 10.52
N LYS A 29 18.30 1.60 10.85
CA LYS A 29 18.14 2.26 12.16
C LYS A 29 16.68 2.60 12.52
N ARG A 30 15.89 3.03 11.54
CA ARG A 30 14.46 3.34 11.75
C ARG A 30 13.67 2.10 12.16
N THR A 31 13.85 1.00 11.43
CA THR A 31 13.26 -0.31 11.77
C THR A 31 13.71 -0.77 13.14
N PHE A 32 14.98 -0.54 13.49
CA PHE A 32 15.51 -0.88 14.80
C PHE A 32 14.82 -0.11 15.93
N GLU A 33 14.54 1.18 15.75
CA GLU A 33 13.78 1.97 16.73
C GLU A 33 12.32 1.55 16.83
N GLU A 34 11.65 1.38 15.69
CA GLU A 34 10.22 1.08 15.63
C GLU A 34 9.88 -0.33 16.12
N LEU A 35 10.73 -1.34 15.85
CA LEU A 35 10.43 -2.75 16.12
C LEU A 35 11.12 -3.32 17.36
N TRP A 36 11.95 -2.55 18.07
CA TRP A 36 12.74 -3.08 19.19
C TRP A 36 11.89 -3.71 20.30
N GLN A 37 10.74 -3.13 20.63
CA GLN A 37 9.86 -3.67 21.66
C GLN A 37 9.29 -5.03 21.24
N SER A 38 8.82 -5.14 20.00
CA SER A 38 8.36 -6.39 19.41
C SER A 38 9.46 -7.44 19.39
N TYR A 39 10.69 -7.04 19.04
CA TYR A 39 11.85 -7.94 19.01
C TYR A 39 12.14 -8.51 20.40
N LYS A 40 12.15 -7.66 21.44
CA LYS A 40 12.32 -8.12 22.83
C LYS A 40 11.22 -9.10 23.26
N ILE A 41 9.97 -8.87 22.84
CA ILE A 41 8.86 -9.77 23.16
C ILE A 41 9.06 -11.12 22.49
N ALA A 42 9.42 -11.17 21.20
CA ALA A 42 9.70 -12.41 20.50
C ALA A 42 10.83 -13.21 21.18
N VAL A 43 11.96 -12.56 21.46
CA VAL A 43 13.10 -13.19 22.15
C VAL A 43 12.73 -13.68 23.55
N ARG A 44 11.97 -12.91 24.33
CA ARG A 44 11.51 -13.30 25.67
C ARG A 44 10.60 -14.54 25.65
N ASN A 45 9.83 -14.74 24.57
CA ASN A 45 8.99 -15.92 24.39
C ASN A 45 9.75 -17.11 23.79
N GLY A 46 11.08 -17.01 23.64
CA GLY A 46 11.91 -18.08 23.09
C GLY A 46 11.72 -18.28 21.58
N TYR A 47 11.14 -17.30 20.87
CA TYR A 47 10.97 -17.39 19.44
C TYR A 47 12.29 -17.19 18.71
N GLU A 48 12.68 -18.17 17.90
CA GLU A 48 13.88 -18.10 17.07
C GLU A 48 13.54 -17.46 15.72
N ILE A 49 14.00 -16.22 15.54
CA ILE A 49 13.85 -15.50 14.28
C ILE A 49 14.96 -15.97 13.34
N ALA A 50 14.62 -16.86 12.41
CA ALA A 50 15.59 -17.38 11.43
C ALA A 50 15.97 -16.35 10.35
N ASP A 51 15.02 -15.51 9.94
CA ASP A 51 15.22 -14.43 8.98
C ASP A 51 14.69 -13.12 9.58
N ILE A 52 15.62 -12.26 10.00
CA ILE A 52 15.30 -10.96 10.63
C ILE A 52 14.69 -9.96 9.64
N SER A 53 15.03 -10.06 8.36
CA SER A 53 14.48 -9.16 7.34
C SER A 53 13.01 -9.52 7.09
N LEU A 54 12.73 -10.80 6.84
CA LEU A 54 11.38 -11.29 6.65
C LEU A 54 10.49 -11.03 7.88
N TRP A 55 11.03 -11.27 9.08
CA TRP A 55 10.31 -11.00 10.31
C TRP A 55 10.02 -9.50 10.51
N SER A 56 10.97 -8.63 10.19
CA SER A 56 10.75 -7.18 10.30
C SER A 56 9.68 -6.69 9.32
N ASP A 57 9.70 -7.17 8.07
CA ASP A 57 8.69 -6.85 7.05
C ASP A 57 7.30 -7.39 7.44
N TYR A 58 7.25 -8.59 8.03
CA TYR A 58 6.03 -9.16 8.58
C TYR A 58 5.44 -8.32 9.72
N VAL A 59 6.26 -7.90 10.69
CA VAL A 59 5.81 -7.07 11.82
C VAL A 59 5.36 -5.68 11.35
N ASP A 60 6.03 -5.09 10.36
CA ASP A 60 5.57 -3.85 9.74
C ASP A 60 4.22 -4.04 9.03
N THR A 61 4.04 -5.17 8.34
CA THR A 61 2.75 -5.53 7.72
C THR A 61 1.65 -5.64 8.78
N LEU A 62 1.90 -6.31 9.91
CA LEU A 62 0.98 -6.37 11.04
C LEU A 62 0.60 -4.99 11.56
N ARG A 63 1.59 -4.09 11.71
CA ARG A 63 1.37 -2.71 12.15
C ARG A 63 0.45 -1.95 11.18
N ARG A 64 0.69 -2.06 9.87
CA ARG A 64 -0.14 -1.42 8.83
C ARG A 64 -1.57 -1.97 8.80
N LEU A 65 -1.72 -3.25 9.12
CA LEU A 65 -3.03 -3.91 9.28
C LEU A 65 -3.71 -3.62 10.63
N GLY A 66 -3.12 -2.77 11.48
CA GLY A 66 -3.66 -2.44 12.81
C GLY A 66 -3.67 -3.61 13.80
N LYS A 67 -2.85 -4.64 13.57
CA LYS A 67 -2.72 -5.76 14.52
C LYS A 67 -1.80 -5.38 15.67
N ASP A 68 -1.97 -6.04 16.81
CA ASP A 68 -1.18 -5.77 18.01
C ASP A 68 0.24 -6.36 17.90
N ILE A 69 1.21 -5.50 17.56
CA ILE A 69 2.63 -5.85 17.47
C ILE A 69 3.33 -6.01 18.83
N HIS A 70 2.60 -6.01 19.95
CA HIS A 70 3.10 -6.33 21.28
C HIS A 70 2.55 -7.67 21.81
N ASN A 71 1.74 -8.37 21.02
CA ASN A 71 1.19 -9.66 21.41
C ASN A 71 2.05 -10.82 20.85
N PRO A 72 2.56 -11.72 21.71
CA PRO A 72 3.34 -12.89 21.29
C PRO A 72 2.65 -13.75 20.23
N LYS A 73 1.31 -13.84 20.28
CA LYS A 73 0.50 -14.59 19.31
C LYS A 73 0.77 -14.17 17.86
N TYR A 74 1.01 -12.88 17.63
CA TYR A 74 1.32 -12.37 16.30
C TYR A 74 2.82 -12.39 16.02
N LEU A 75 3.65 -12.10 17.01
CA LEU A 75 5.10 -11.95 16.80
C LEU A 75 5.86 -13.28 16.61
N CYS A 76 5.26 -14.40 17.04
CA CYS A 76 5.90 -15.71 17.08
C CYS A 76 5.14 -16.75 16.23
N PRO A 77 4.99 -16.54 14.90
CA PRO A 77 4.28 -17.50 14.04
C PRO A 77 5.08 -18.80 13.88
N THR A 78 4.40 -19.94 13.81
CA THR A 78 5.07 -21.24 13.54
C THR A 78 5.65 -21.30 12.13
N ASP A 79 4.94 -20.72 11.14
CA ASP A 79 5.41 -20.54 9.77
C ASP A 79 5.44 -19.04 9.45
N LEU A 80 6.62 -18.44 9.59
CA LEU A 80 6.83 -17.02 9.34
C LEU A 80 6.51 -16.63 7.91
N LYS A 81 6.90 -17.46 6.93
CA LYS A 81 6.72 -17.15 5.51
C LYS A 81 5.26 -17.24 5.11
N GLY A 82 4.59 -18.32 5.49
CA GLY A 82 3.16 -18.49 5.21
C GLY A 82 2.30 -17.39 5.84
N GLU A 83 2.56 -17.01 7.10
CA GLU A 83 1.84 -15.89 7.71
C GLU A 83 2.23 -14.55 7.10
N HIS A 84 3.50 -14.33 6.73
CA HIS A 84 3.90 -13.13 5.98
C HIS A 84 3.10 -12.98 4.69
N ASP A 85 3.09 -14.00 3.84
CA ASP A 85 2.46 -13.95 2.52
C ASP A 85 0.94 -13.71 2.67
N ARG A 86 0.31 -14.39 3.62
CA ARG A 86 -1.11 -14.19 3.96
C ARG A 86 -1.41 -12.75 4.40
N ARG A 87 -0.59 -12.16 5.27
CA ARG A 87 -0.79 -10.77 5.72
C ARG A 87 -0.48 -9.76 4.62
N HIS A 88 0.48 -10.07 3.76
CA HIS A 88 0.79 -9.26 2.61
C HIS A 88 -0.41 -9.18 1.66
N GLU A 89 -1.06 -10.31 1.35
CA GLU A 89 -2.30 -10.32 0.58
C GLU A 89 -3.44 -9.53 1.24
N GLU A 90 -3.60 -9.63 2.56
CA GLU A 90 -4.60 -8.83 3.32
C GLU A 90 -4.34 -7.33 3.11
N LEU A 91 -3.07 -6.90 3.19
CA LEU A 91 -2.68 -5.50 3.02
C LEU A 91 -2.88 -5.02 1.58
N LEU A 92 -2.57 -5.84 0.58
CA LEU A 92 -2.80 -5.50 -0.83
C LEU A 92 -4.29 -5.27 -1.12
N ARG A 93 -5.17 -6.11 -0.59
CA ARG A 93 -6.63 -5.95 -0.76
C ARG A 93 -7.17 -4.68 -0.09
N LEU A 94 -6.61 -4.28 1.06
CA LEU A 94 -6.99 -3.03 1.70
C LEU A 94 -6.56 -1.82 0.86
N ARG A 95 -5.34 -1.82 0.35
CA ARG A 95 -4.83 -0.75 -0.53
C ARG A 95 -5.66 -0.62 -1.80
N GLU A 96 -5.99 -1.74 -2.43
CA GLU A 96 -6.84 -1.74 -3.62
C GLU A 96 -8.20 -1.08 -3.35
N ARG A 97 -8.83 -1.38 -2.21
CA ARG A 97 -10.09 -0.74 -1.79
C ARG A 97 -9.92 0.76 -1.55
N GLU A 98 -8.89 1.14 -0.80
CA GLU A 98 -8.58 2.56 -0.54
C GLU A 98 -8.31 3.34 -1.84
N GLU A 99 -7.59 2.74 -2.80
CA GLU A 99 -7.34 3.35 -4.11
C GLU A 99 -8.64 3.52 -4.91
N ILE A 100 -9.53 2.53 -4.90
CA ILE A 100 -10.84 2.64 -5.56
C ILE A 100 -11.67 3.76 -4.92
N GLU A 101 -11.75 3.80 -3.59
CA GLU A 101 -12.49 4.84 -2.86
C GLU A 101 -11.92 6.24 -3.13
N GLN A 102 -10.59 6.38 -3.16
CA GLN A 102 -9.91 7.63 -3.48
C GLN A 102 -10.21 8.08 -4.93
N LYS A 103 -10.15 7.17 -5.91
CA LYS A 103 -10.49 7.47 -7.30
C LYS A 103 -11.95 7.89 -7.44
N GLN A 104 -12.88 7.21 -6.77
CA GLN A 104 -14.29 7.59 -6.76
C GLN A 104 -14.53 8.97 -6.12
N LYS A 105 -13.87 9.25 -4.99
CA LYS A 105 -13.96 10.55 -4.32
C LYS A 105 -13.45 11.68 -5.23
N LYS A 106 -12.29 11.48 -5.86
CA LYS A 106 -11.73 12.42 -6.83
C LYS A 106 -12.67 12.66 -8.01
N ALA A 107 -13.26 11.59 -8.55
CA ALA A 107 -14.24 11.71 -9.62
C ALA A 107 -15.44 12.59 -9.23
N MET A 108 -15.95 12.43 -8.00
CA MET A 108 -17.03 13.28 -7.49
C MET A 108 -16.63 14.75 -7.31
N GLU A 109 -15.40 15.00 -6.85
CA GLU A 109 -14.87 16.36 -6.66
C GLU A 109 -14.68 17.08 -8.01
N ASP A 110 -14.18 16.36 -9.02
CA ASP A 110 -13.89 16.90 -10.35
C ASP A 110 -15.14 17.05 -11.23
N GLU A 111 -16.24 16.36 -10.90
CA GLU A 111 -17.47 16.31 -11.70
C GLU A 111 -18.04 17.71 -12.01
N LYS A 112 -17.98 18.63 -11.05
CA LYS A 112 -18.46 20.01 -11.26
C LYS A 112 -17.64 20.72 -12.35
N ARG A 113 -16.32 20.68 -12.23
CA ARG A 113 -15.40 21.32 -13.19
C ARG A 113 -15.48 20.66 -14.56
N PHE A 114 -15.63 19.34 -14.59
CA PHE A 114 -15.84 18.58 -15.81
C PHE A 114 -17.08 19.06 -16.58
N LYS A 115 -18.22 19.21 -15.89
CA LYS A 115 -19.46 19.72 -16.49
C LYS A 115 -19.30 21.14 -17.02
N GLU A 116 -18.62 22.03 -16.30
CA GLU A 116 -18.33 23.39 -16.77
C GLU A 116 -17.55 23.39 -18.10
N LEU A 117 -16.59 22.48 -18.26
CA LEU A 117 -15.75 22.39 -19.46
C LEU A 117 -16.42 21.67 -20.63
N LYS A 118 -17.17 20.58 -20.35
CA LYS A 118 -17.56 19.58 -21.35
C LYS A 118 -19.07 19.51 -21.64
N SER A 119 -19.92 20.11 -20.81
CA SER A 119 -21.39 20.01 -20.94
C SER A 119 -21.94 20.39 -22.31
N LYS A 120 -21.28 21.33 -23.02
CA LYS A 120 -21.65 21.72 -24.39
C LYS A 120 -21.58 20.59 -25.43
N PHE A 121 -20.92 19.48 -25.09
CA PHE A 121 -20.75 18.32 -25.96
C PHE A 121 -21.59 17.11 -25.53
N PHE A 122 -22.30 17.18 -24.41
CA PHE A 122 -23.15 16.08 -23.95
C PHE A 122 -24.32 15.87 -24.92
N GLY A 123 -24.71 14.61 -25.12
CA GLY A 123 -25.70 14.17 -26.09
C GLY A 123 -25.14 13.92 -27.49
N ILE A 124 -23.88 14.28 -27.78
CA ILE A 124 -23.24 13.91 -29.05
C ILE A 124 -23.05 12.40 -29.09
N HIS A 125 -23.74 11.76 -30.02
CA HIS A 125 -23.59 10.33 -30.30
C HIS A 125 -23.79 10.04 -31.79
N PHE A 126 -23.17 8.97 -32.26
CA PHE A 126 -23.27 8.44 -33.61
C PHE A 126 -23.61 6.96 -33.53
N THR A 127 -24.48 6.49 -34.43
CA THR A 127 -24.79 5.06 -34.52
C THR A 127 -25.09 4.65 -35.95
N ASP A 128 -24.68 3.43 -36.31
CA ASP A 128 -25.05 2.74 -37.55
C ASP A 128 -26.11 1.65 -37.33
N GLY A 129 -26.68 1.57 -36.12
CA GLY A 129 -27.62 0.54 -35.68
C GLY A 129 -26.97 -0.69 -35.03
N THR A 130 -25.65 -0.85 -35.13
CA THR A 130 -24.88 -1.93 -34.49
C THR A 130 -23.88 -1.40 -33.46
N ILE A 131 -23.18 -0.32 -33.79
CA ILE A 131 -22.20 0.34 -32.94
C ILE A 131 -22.76 1.71 -32.53
N GLN A 132 -22.55 2.09 -31.28
CA GLN A 132 -22.81 3.43 -30.78
C GLN A 132 -21.49 4.02 -30.29
N VAL A 133 -21.17 5.22 -30.77
CA VAL A 133 -20.06 6.05 -30.29
C VAL A 133 -20.67 7.26 -29.62
N HIS A 134 -20.32 7.55 -28.37
CA HIS A 134 -20.86 8.69 -27.63
C HIS A 134 -19.79 9.31 -26.74
N VAL A 135 -19.92 10.61 -26.47
CA VAL A 135 -19.02 11.28 -25.52
C VAL A 135 -19.22 10.68 -24.12
N LEU A 136 -18.14 10.51 -23.36
CA LEU A 136 -18.24 10.18 -21.94
C LEU A 136 -18.76 11.39 -21.16
N GLU A 137 -19.94 11.28 -20.53
CA GLU A 137 -20.70 12.41 -19.97
C GLU A 137 -20.51 12.62 -18.46
N SER A 138 -19.65 11.83 -17.84
CA SER A 138 -19.26 11.98 -16.43
C SER A 138 -17.80 11.60 -16.19
N VAL A 139 -17.21 12.10 -15.10
CA VAL A 139 -15.87 11.67 -14.67
C VAL A 139 -15.88 10.21 -14.23
N ARG A 140 -17.03 9.72 -13.74
CA ARG A 140 -17.25 8.31 -13.41
C ARG A 140 -17.16 7.41 -14.64
N GLU A 141 -17.75 7.79 -15.77
CA GLU A 141 -17.62 7.03 -17.02
C GLU A 141 -16.16 6.93 -17.47
N HIS A 142 -15.36 8.00 -17.31
CA HIS A 142 -13.93 7.93 -17.58
C HIS A 142 -13.20 6.93 -16.67
N LEU A 143 -13.60 6.85 -15.39
CA LEU A 143 -13.06 5.86 -14.45
C LEU A 143 -13.42 4.42 -14.87
N GLU A 144 -14.69 4.19 -15.23
CA GLU A 144 -15.21 2.89 -15.64
C GLU A 144 -14.59 2.41 -16.96
N GLU A 145 -14.48 3.30 -17.95
CA GLU A 145 -13.83 3.05 -19.24
C GLU A 145 -12.35 2.71 -19.03
N GLY A 146 -11.63 3.56 -18.26
CA GLY A 146 -10.24 3.32 -17.87
C GLY A 146 -10.01 1.98 -17.19
N ALA A 147 -10.92 1.57 -16.31
CA ALA A 147 -10.84 0.29 -15.61
C ALA A 147 -11.16 -0.91 -16.51
N THR A 148 -12.17 -0.79 -17.38
CA THR A 148 -12.65 -1.86 -18.27
C THR A 148 -11.65 -2.14 -19.39
N MET A 149 -11.14 -1.09 -20.01
CA MET A 149 -10.24 -1.16 -21.16
C MET A 149 -8.76 -1.12 -20.78
N HIS A 150 -8.46 -1.03 -19.47
CA HIS A 150 -7.09 -1.00 -18.91
C HIS A 150 -6.19 0.10 -19.50
N HIS A 151 -6.75 1.29 -19.73
CA HIS A 151 -6.07 2.42 -20.36
C HIS A 151 -6.10 3.67 -19.47
N CYS A 152 -5.28 4.65 -19.81
CA CYS A 152 -4.95 5.78 -18.94
C CYS A 152 -5.95 6.95 -18.98
N VAL A 153 -7.16 6.75 -19.53
CA VAL A 153 -8.12 7.84 -19.79
C VAL A 153 -8.52 8.59 -18.51
N PHE A 154 -8.71 7.87 -17.40
CA PHE A 154 -8.95 8.46 -16.09
C PHE A 154 -7.66 8.94 -15.40
N SER A 155 -6.63 8.09 -15.37
CA SER A 155 -5.39 8.34 -14.62
C SER A 155 -4.64 9.59 -15.10
N ASN A 156 -4.74 9.93 -16.38
CA ASN A 156 -4.13 11.12 -16.98
C ASN A 156 -5.07 12.34 -17.00
N GLU A 157 -6.21 12.26 -16.31
CA GLU A 157 -7.16 13.36 -16.11
C GLU A 157 -7.63 14.02 -17.42
N TYR A 158 -7.82 13.24 -18.49
CA TYR A 158 -8.24 13.80 -19.79
C TYR A 158 -9.57 14.54 -19.67
N TYR A 159 -10.46 14.10 -18.77
CA TYR A 159 -11.72 14.76 -18.47
C TYR A 159 -11.55 16.25 -18.06
N LEU A 160 -10.43 16.65 -17.44
CA LEU A 160 -10.17 18.05 -17.06
C LEU A 160 -9.40 18.88 -18.09
N LYS A 161 -8.90 18.28 -19.17
CA LYS A 161 -8.11 19.00 -20.18
C LYS A 161 -9.03 19.76 -21.12
N GLU A 162 -8.88 21.08 -21.22
CA GLU A 162 -9.75 21.96 -22.00
C GLU A 162 -9.83 21.55 -23.48
N ASP A 163 -8.68 21.31 -24.11
CA ASP A 163 -8.54 20.94 -25.53
C ASP A 163 -8.57 19.41 -25.77
N SER A 164 -9.47 18.71 -25.08
CA SER A 164 -9.67 17.27 -25.30
C SER A 164 -11.14 16.89 -25.26
N LEU A 165 -11.53 15.87 -26.01
CA LEU A 165 -12.86 15.27 -25.96
C LEU A 165 -12.69 13.78 -26.18
N ILE A 166 -13.26 12.97 -25.29
CA ILE A 166 -13.20 11.51 -25.33
C ILE A 166 -14.56 11.00 -25.82
N LEU A 167 -14.52 10.06 -26.77
CA LEU A 167 -15.64 9.46 -27.50
C LEU A 167 -15.53 7.93 -27.45
#